data_AF-A0A927JM78-F1
#
_entry.id   AF-A0A927JM78-F1
#
_cell.length_a   1.000
_cell.length_b   1.000
_cell.length_c   1.000
_cell.angle_alpha   90.00
_cell.angle_beta   90.00
_cell.angle_gamma   90.00
#
_symmetry.space_group_name_H-M   'P 1'
#
loop_
_entity.id
_entity.type
_entity.pdbx_description
1 polymer ?
#
loop_
_entity_poly.entity_id
_entity_poly.type
_entity_poly.pdbx_seq_one_letter_code
_entity_poly.pdbx_strand_id
1 'polypeptide(L)'
;MPAPDHGTGEPGLTALIGRLIDDSRSVVSAEVTLYKAKASERIAAYKSAIVFFAAAGILALAALAALLVGLIGALATLVGPLAATLIVVAVVLVIAAVLAVIGRGKLAAPEVSQ
;
A
#
# COMPACT_ATOMS: atom_id res chain seq x y z
N MET A 1 56.25 3.37 56.00
CA MET A 1 55.33 2.67 55.08
C MET A 1 54.00 3.43 55.11
N PRO A 2 53.75 4.34 54.14
CA PRO A 2 52.50 5.09 54.03
C PRO A 2 51.40 4.20 53.41
N ALA A 3 50.15 4.41 53.83
CA ALA A 3 48.98 3.66 53.38
C ALA A 3 48.59 4.00 51.93
N PRO A 4 48.02 3.05 51.17
CA PRO A 4 47.61 3.27 49.79
C PRO A 4 46.41 4.22 49.71
N ASP A 5 46.55 5.30 48.95
CA ASP A 5 45.48 6.21 48.56
C ASP A 5 44.73 5.62 47.36
N HIS A 6 43.67 4.88 47.63
CA HIS A 6 42.70 4.55 46.58
C HIS A 6 41.84 5.79 46.29
N GLY A 7 42.45 6.80 45.65
CA GLY A 7 41.70 7.80 44.89
C GLY A 7 40.91 7.04 43.84
N THR A 8 39.62 6.87 44.13
CA THR A 8 38.64 6.04 43.43
C THR A 8 38.58 6.40 41.94
N GLY A 9 39.45 5.76 41.16
CA GLY A 9 39.51 5.79 39.70
C GLY A 9 38.61 4.73 39.06
N GLU A 10 37.56 4.29 39.76
CA GLU A 10 36.50 3.51 39.13
C GLU A 10 35.66 4.45 38.28
N PRO A 11 35.29 4.09 37.05
CA PRO A 11 34.30 4.85 36.30
C PRO A 11 33.07 5.01 37.20
N GLY A 12 32.85 6.23 37.67
CA GLY A 12 31.75 6.48 38.60
C GLY A 12 30.45 5.97 37.99
N LEU A 13 29.56 5.42 38.81
CA LEU A 13 28.22 4.93 38.41
C LEU A 13 27.54 5.86 37.38
N THR A 14 27.70 7.17 37.54
CA THR A 14 27.25 8.22 36.62
C THR A 14 27.79 8.08 35.18
N ALA A 15 29.06 7.71 35.00
CA ALA A 15 29.67 7.49 33.69
C ALA A 15 29.14 6.22 32.99
N LEU A 16 28.82 5.17 33.74
CA LEU A 16 28.20 3.94 33.21
C LEU A 16 26.76 4.20 32.77
N ILE A 17 25.99 4.95 33.56
CA ILE A 17 24.63 5.38 33.20
C ILE A 17 24.67 6.28 31.96
N GLY A 18 25.63 7.22 31.89
CA GLY A 18 25.83 8.07 30.72
C GLY A 18 26.10 7.26 29.44
N ARG A 19 26.96 6.24 29.50
CA ARG A 19 27.21 5.33 28.37
C ARG A 19 26.00 4.50 27.98
N LEU A 20 25.25 3.97 28.94
CA LEU A 20 24.06 3.18 28.64
C LEU A 20 22.96 4.01 27.96
N ILE A 21 22.80 5.27 28.35
CA ILE A 21 21.88 6.21 27.71
C ILE A 21 22.33 6.51 26.27
N ASP A 22 23.62 6.72 26.06
CA ASP A 22 24.18 6.98 24.73
C ASP A 22 24.07 5.77 23.79
N ASP A 23 24.39 4.57 24.30
CA ASP A 23 24.21 3.30 23.58
C ASP A 23 22.73 3.06 23.25
N SER A 24 21.81 3.30 24.20
CA SER A 24 20.37 3.15 23.97
C SER A 24 19.88 4.08 22.85
N ARG A 25 20.36 5.33 22.82
CA ARG A 25 20.05 6.29 21.77
C ARG A 25 20.61 5.88 20.41
N SER A 26 21.80 5.30 20.39
CA SER A 26 22.44 4.74 19.20
C SER A 26 21.62 3.59 18.59
N VAL A 27 21.15 2.65 19.42
CA VAL A 27 20.33 1.51 18.98
C VAL A 27 19.00 1.99 18.39
N VAL A 28 18.31 2.92 19.05
CA VAL A 28 17.05 3.49 18.55
C VAL A 28 17.25 4.18 17.20
N SER A 29 18.34 4.97 17.05
CA SER A 29 18.67 5.63 15.78
C SER A 29 18.95 4.63 14.65
N ALA A 30 19.62 3.52 14.96
CA ALA A 30 19.90 2.45 14.01
C ALA A 30 18.62 1.76 13.54
N GLU A 31 17.69 1.45 14.45
CA GLU A 31 16.40 0.85 14.10
C GLU A 31 15.55 1.78 13.25
N VAL A 32 15.47 3.06 13.60
CA VAL A 32 14.76 4.07 12.79
C VAL A 32 15.37 4.16 11.38
N THR A 33 16.70 4.11 11.28
CA THR A 33 17.40 4.12 10.00
C THR A 33 17.11 2.85 9.19
N LEU A 34 17.08 1.68 9.83
CA LEU A 34 16.71 0.41 9.20
C LEU A 34 15.26 0.41 8.71
N TYR A 35 14.31 0.88 9.53
CA TYR A 35 12.91 1.02 9.15
C TYR A 35 12.75 1.97 7.96
N LYS A 36 13.45 3.10 7.99
CA LYS A 36 13.45 4.07 6.89
C LYS A 36 14.01 3.47 5.60
N ALA A 37 15.11 2.71 5.69
CA ALA A 37 15.71 2.03 4.54
C ALA A 37 14.76 0.98 3.95
N LYS A 38 14.19 0.10 4.78
CA LYS A 38 13.20 -0.90 4.34
C LYS A 38 11.96 -0.26 3.72
N ALA A 39 11.44 0.81 4.33
CA ALA A 39 10.31 1.55 3.79
C ALA A 39 10.64 2.19 2.43
N SER A 40 11.80 2.83 2.32
CA SER A 40 12.28 3.45 1.08
C SER A 40 12.48 2.43 -0.03
N GLU A 41 13.05 1.26 0.27
CA GLU A 41 13.25 0.16 -0.68
C GLU A 41 11.92 -0.40 -1.19
N ARG A 42 10.94 -0.61 -0.29
CA ARG A 42 9.58 -1.02 -0.67
C ARG A 42 8.95 0.02 -1.60
N ILE A 43 8.97 1.30 -1.21
CA ILE A 43 8.38 2.40 -2.00
C ILE A 43 9.05 2.50 -3.38
N ALA A 44 10.38 2.37 -3.45
CA ALA A 44 11.12 2.40 -4.71
C ALA A 44 10.70 1.25 -5.64
N ALA A 45 10.50 0.04 -5.10
CA ALA A 45 10.01 -1.10 -5.88
C ALA A 45 8.59 -0.87 -6.43
N TYR A 46 7.69 -0.25 -5.66
CA TYR A 46 6.32 0.03 -6.09
C TYR A 46 6.19 1.23 -7.03
N LYS A 47 7.15 2.16 -7.05
CA LYS A 47 7.07 3.39 -7.85
C LYS A 47 6.88 3.11 -9.34
N SER A 48 7.64 2.14 -9.87
CA SER A 48 7.51 1.66 -11.25
C SER A 48 6.15 1.01 -11.50
N ALA A 49 5.75 0.10 -10.60
CA ALA A 49 4.49 -0.62 -10.70
C ALA A 49 3.28 0.32 -10.76
N ILE A 50 3.26 1.40 -9.97
CA ILE A 50 2.16 2.38 -9.97
C ILE A 50 1.96 3.01 -11.36
N VAL A 51 3.04 3.35 -12.07
CA VAL A 51 2.93 3.95 -13.42
C VAL A 51 2.36 2.94 -14.41
N PHE A 52 2.86 1.69 -14.39
CA PHE A 52 2.35 0.63 -15.25
C PHE A 52 0.90 0.27 -14.93
N PHE A 53 0.52 0.19 -13.65
CA PHE A 53 -0.85 -0.07 -13.22
C PHE A 53 -1.80 1.09 -13.59
N ALA A 54 -1.35 2.34 -13.47
CA ALA A 54 -2.13 3.49 -13.91
C ALA A 54 -2.37 3.45 -15.42
N ALA A 55 -1.31 3.21 -16.21
CA ALA A 55 -1.43 3.07 -17.65
C ALA A 55 -2.34 1.89 -18.06
N ALA A 56 -2.15 0.73 -17.43
CA ALA A 56 -2.99 -0.45 -17.66
C ALA A 56 -4.45 -0.20 -17.29
N GLY A 57 -4.72 0.51 -16.19
CA GLY A 57 -6.07 0.89 -15.79
C GLY A 57 -6.76 1.80 -16.81
N ILE A 58 -6.04 2.81 -17.31
CA ILE A 58 -6.54 3.71 -18.36
C ILE A 58 -6.83 2.93 -19.65
N LEU A 59 -5.89 2.07 -20.07
CA LEU A 59 -6.05 1.26 -21.28
C LEU A 59 -7.19 0.26 -21.15
N ALA A 60 -7.34 -0.40 -19.99
CA ALA A 60 -8.45 -1.30 -19.72
C ALA A 60 -9.80 -0.56 -19.76
N LEU A 61 -9.88 0.65 -19.19
CA LEU A 61 -11.08 1.48 -19.25
C LEU A 61 -11.42 1.90 -20.69
N ALA A 62 -10.42 2.33 -21.46
CA ALA A 62 -10.59 2.70 -22.86
C ALA A 62 -11.05 1.50 -23.72
N ALA A 63 -10.43 0.33 -23.52
CA ALA A 63 -10.80 -0.91 -24.20
C ALA A 63 -12.22 -1.35 -23.82
N LEU A 64 -12.60 -1.26 -22.55
CA LEU A 64 -13.95 -1.56 -22.09
C LEU A 64 -14.98 -0.63 -22.76
N ALA A 65 -14.73 0.69 -22.79
CA ALA A 65 -15.62 1.64 -23.45
C ALA A 65 -15.77 1.33 -24.95
N ALA A 66 -14.66 1.09 -25.66
CA ALA A 66 -14.68 0.72 -27.07
C ALA A 66 -15.42 -0.61 -27.32
N LEU A 67 -15.24 -1.60 -26.44
CA LEU A 67 -15.94 -2.88 -26.51
C LEU A 67 -17.45 -2.70 -26.33
N LEU A 68 -17.89 -1.87 -25.38
CA LEU A 68 -19.31 -1.57 -25.19
C LEU A 68 -19.91 -0.86 -26.40
N VAL A 69 -19.21 0.11 -26.98
CA VAL A 69 -19.65 0.78 -28.22
C VAL A 69 -19.77 -0.21 -29.37
N GLY A 70 -18.76 -1.08 -29.56
CA GLY A 70 -18.78 -2.12 -30.58
C GLY A 70 -19.92 -3.13 -30.37
N LEU A 71 -20.17 -3.54 -29.14
CA LEU A 71 -21.27 -4.44 -28.78
C LEU A 71 -22.63 -3.80 -29.04
N ILE A 72 -22.82 -2.55 -28.66
CA ILE A 72 -24.04 -1.78 -28.96
C ILE A 72 -24.22 -1.69 -30.48
N GLY A 73 -23.17 -1.35 -31.22
CA GLY A 73 -23.21 -1.27 -32.68
C GLY A 73 -23.60 -2.59 -33.34
N ALA A 74 -23.01 -3.70 -32.89
CA ALA A 74 -23.36 -5.03 -33.37
C ALA A 74 -24.82 -5.39 -33.07
N LEU A 75 -25.28 -5.18 -31.83
CA LEU A 75 -26.63 -5.53 -31.40
C LEU A 75 -27.69 -4.61 -32.01
N ALA A 76 -27.34 -3.36 -32.29
CA ALA A 76 -28.21 -2.40 -32.95
C ALA A 76 -28.64 -2.86 -34.35
N THR A 77 -27.85 -3.71 -35.02
CA THR A 77 -28.23 -4.30 -36.31
C THR A 77 -29.41 -5.27 -36.21
N LEU A 78 -29.69 -5.82 -35.02
CA LEU A 78 -30.77 -6.78 -34.79
C LEU A 78 -32.01 -6.13 -34.16
N VAL A 79 -31.82 -5.28 -33.15
CA VAL A 79 -32.92 -4.75 -32.32
C VAL A 79 -33.10 -3.23 -32.41
N GLY A 80 -32.26 -2.56 -33.20
CA GLY A 80 -32.22 -1.10 -33.32
C GLY A 80 -31.37 -0.43 -32.24
N PRO A 81 -30.94 0.83 -32.46
CA PRO A 81 -29.93 1.49 -31.62
C PRO A 81 -30.35 1.71 -30.17
N LEU A 82 -31.62 2.10 -29.94
CA LEU A 82 -32.09 2.39 -28.58
C LEU A 82 -32.25 1.14 -27.74
N ALA A 83 -32.87 0.09 -28.28
CA ALA A 83 -33.03 -1.18 -27.58
C ALA A 83 -31.68 -1.83 -27.27
N ALA A 84 -30.74 -1.81 -28.22
CA ALA A 84 -29.38 -2.31 -28.02
C ALA A 84 -28.67 -1.58 -26.87
N THR A 85 -28.74 -0.25 -26.86
CA THR A 85 -28.13 0.56 -25.80
C THR A 85 -28.72 0.22 -24.43
N LEU A 86 -30.05 0.15 -24.31
CA LEU A 86 -30.71 -0.17 -23.05
C LEU A 86 -30.35 -1.58 -22.54
N ILE A 87 -30.31 -2.58 -23.43
CA ILE A 87 -29.93 -3.96 -23.07
C ILE A 87 -28.49 -3.99 -22.54
N VAL A 88 -27.54 -3.42 -23.27
CA VAL A 88 -26.12 -3.44 -22.88
C VAL A 88 -25.92 -2.69 -21.56
N VAL A 89 -26.50 -1.51 -21.41
CA VAL A 89 -26.41 -0.73 -20.17
C VAL A 89 -26.99 -1.50 -18.98
N ALA A 90 -28.17 -2.12 -19.14
CA ALA A 90 -28.79 -2.90 -18.08
C ALA A 90 -27.89 -4.06 -17.63
N VAL A 91 -27.32 -4.81 -18.57
CA VAL A 91 -26.40 -5.93 -18.27
C VAL A 91 -25.14 -5.42 -17.54
N VAL A 92 -24.53 -4.34 -18.01
CA VAL A 92 -23.32 -3.77 -17.37
C VAL A 92 -23.62 -3.27 -15.96
N LEU A 93 -24.77 -2.64 -15.73
CA LEU A 93 -25.18 -2.19 -14.40
C LEU A 93 -25.40 -3.35 -13.43
N VAL A 94 -25.98 -4.46 -13.89
CA VAL A 94 -26.12 -5.67 -13.07
C VAL A 94 -24.74 -6.21 -12.66
N ILE A 95 -23.80 -6.31 -13.61
CA ILE A 95 -22.43 -6.74 -13.32
C ILE A 95 -21.76 -5.77 -12.32
N ALA A 96 -21.87 -4.46 -12.54
CA ALA A 96 -21.31 -3.45 -11.65
C ALA A 96 -21.89 -3.53 -10.23
N ALA A 97 -23.19 -3.76 -10.09
CA ALA A 97 -23.84 -3.94 -8.80
C ALA A 97 -23.31 -5.18 -8.06
N VAL A 98 -23.16 -6.31 -8.74
CA VAL A 98 -22.60 -7.54 -8.16
C VAL A 98 -21.15 -7.30 -7.70
N LEU A 99 -20.32 -6.69 -8.55
CA LEU A 99 -18.94 -6.36 -8.20
C LEU A 99 -18.87 -5.39 -7.00
N ALA A 100 -19.77 -4.40 -6.94
CA ALA A 100 -19.84 -3.46 -5.83
C ALA A 100 -20.18 -4.16 -4.51
N VAL A 101 -21.12 -5.11 -4.51
CA VAL A 101 -21.48 -5.90 -3.32
C VAL A 101 -20.30 -6.77 -2.87
N ILE A 102 -19.64 -7.47 -3.80
CA ILE A 102 -18.44 -8.28 -3.48
C ILE A 102 -17.31 -7.40 -2.92
N GLY A 103 -17.08 -6.25 -3.55
CA GLY A 103 -16.07 -5.28 -3.11
C GLY A 103 -16.35 -4.72 -1.71
N ARG A 104 -17.61 -4.39 -1.42
CA ARG A 104 -18.04 -3.96 -0.08
C ARG A 104 -17.72 -4.99 1.00
N GLY A 105 -17.93 -6.28 0.72
CA GLY A 105 -17.57 -7.37 1.64
C GLY A 105 -16.08 -7.42 1.97
N LYS A 106 -15.21 -7.14 0.99
CA LYS A 106 -13.75 -7.11 1.18
C LYS A 106 -13.25 -5.89 1.96
N LEU A 107 -13.93 -4.76 1.85
CA LEU A 107 -13.61 -3.54 2.61
C LEU A 107 -14.12 -3.60 4.05
N ALA A 108 -15.14 -4.43 4.32
CA ALA A 108 -15.77 -4.58 5.63
C ALA A 108 -15.04 -5.53 6.59
N ALA A 109 -13.95 -6.17 6.16
CA ALA A 109 -13.13 -7.03 7.01
C ALA A 109 -11.81 -6.33 7.42
N PRO A 110 -11.82 -5.45 8.44
CA PRO A 110 -10.65 -5.29 9.28
C PRO A 110 -10.57 -6.55 10.14
N GLU A 111 -10.01 -7.62 9.58
CA GLU A 111 -9.54 -8.73 10.39
C GLU A 111 -8.27 -8.25 11.12
N VAL A 112 -8.49 -7.46 12.17
CA VAL A 112 -7.61 -7.43 13.33
C VAL A 112 -7.90 -8.73 14.08
N SER A 113 -7.39 -9.84 13.56
CA SER A 113 -7.33 -11.11 14.28
C SER A 113 -5.87 -11.47 14.46
N GLN A 114 -5.42 -11.23 15.71
CA GLN A 114 -4.23 -11.72 16.42
C GLN A 114 -2.92 -11.93 15.67
#